data_AF-A0A1I2DE60-F1
#
_entry.id   AF-A0A1I2DE60-F1
#
_cell.length_a   1.000
_cell.length_b   1.000
_cell.length_c   1.000
_cell.angle_alpha   90.00
_cell.angle_beta   90.00
_cell.angle_gamma   90.00
#
_symmetry.space_group_name_H-M   'P 1'
#
loop_
_entity.id
_entity.type
_entity.pdbx_description
1 polymer ?
#
loop_
_entity_poly.entity_id
_entity_poly.type
_entity_poly.pdbx_seq_one_letter_code
_entity_poly.pdbx_strand_id
1 'polypeptide(L)' 'MFRLIFLLFIFAIGFSFGITYDRKQMRAECKSGEGQWTGTICVNSELLQ' A
#
# COMPACT_ATOMS: atom_id res chain seq x y z
N MET A 1 -28.90 -0.99 -15.16
CA MET A 1 -27.77 -1.64 -14.46
C MET A 1 -26.45 -0.85 -14.53
N PHE A 2 -26.24 0.00 -15.55
CA PHE A 2 -25.04 0.85 -15.69
C PHE A 2 -24.66 1.69 -14.45
N ARG A 3 -25.66 2.21 -13.72
CA ARG A 3 -25.42 3.01 -12.51
C ARG A 3 -24.72 2.23 -11.38
N LEU A 4 -25.03 0.94 -11.24
CA LEU A 4 -24.38 0.08 -10.24
C LEU A 4 -22.96 -0.29 -10.67
N ILE A 5 -22.76 -0.57 -11.96
CA ILE A 5 -21.43 -0.86 -12.52
C ILE A 5 -20.49 0.33 -12.31
N PHE A 6 -20.98 1.54 -12.54
CA PHE A 6 -20.21 2.77 -12.32
C PHE A 6 -19.79 2.94 -10.84
N LEU A 7 -20.70 2.68 -9.90
CA LEU A 7 -20.39 2.73 -8.46
C LEU A 7 -19.35 1.67 -8.06
N LEU A 8 -19.47 0.44 -8.57
CA LEU A 8 -18.47 -0.61 -8.35
C LEU A 8 -17.11 -0.23 -8.93
N PHE A 9 -17.09 0.47 -10.07
CA PHE A 9 -15.85 0.93 -10.68
C PHE A 9 -15.14 1.97 -9.83
N ILE A 10 -15.88 2.98 -9.34
CA ILE A 10 -15.33 3.99 -8.42
C ILE A 10 -14.81 3.31 -7.14
N PHE A 11 -15.57 2.37 -6.59
CA PHE A 11 -15.16 1.64 -5.40
C PHE A 11 -13.88 0.83 -5.63
N ALA A 12 -13.79 0.10 -6.75
CA ALA A 12 -12.60 -0.67 -7.10
C ALA A 12 -11.36 0.22 -7.31
N ILE A 13 -11.53 1.38 -7.94
CA ILE A 13 -10.44 2.36 -8.11
C ILE A 13 -9.97 2.87 -6.74
N GLY A 14 -10.90 3.33 -5.90
CA GLY A 14 -10.58 3.86 -4.57
C GLY A 14 -9.88 2.81 -3.70
N PHE A 15 -10.38 1.58 -3.71
CA PHE A 15 -9.79 0.46 -2.98
C PHE A 15 -8.36 0.13 -3.46
N SER A 16 -8.16 0.08 -4.78
CA SER A 16 -6.84 -0.16 -5.38
C SER A 16 -5.84 0.96 -5.06
N PHE A 17 -6.30 2.21 -5.09
CA PHE A 17 -5.50 3.36 -4.68
C PHE A 17 -5.11 3.30 -3.20
N GLY A 18 -6.04 2.94 -2.31
CA GLY A 18 -5.76 2.78 -0.88
C GLY A 18 -4.67 1.74 -0.62
N ILE A 19 -4.80 0.55 -1.21
CA ILE A 19 -3.80 -0.52 -1.05
C ILE A 19 -2.42 -0.11 -1.59
N THR A 20 -2.38 0.52 -2.76
CA THR A 20 -1.10 0.94 -3.36
C THR A 20 -0.45 2.08 -2.60
N TYR A 21 -1.25 2.99 -2.01
CA TYR A 21 -0.76 4.04 -1.13
C TYR A 21 -0.16 3.47 0.15
N ASP A 22 -0.88 2.59 0.84
CA ASP A 22 -0.42 1.91 2.05
C ASP A 22 0.91 1.16 1.82
N ARG A 23 0.98 0.36 0.75
CA ARG A 23 2.22 -0.35 0.38
C ARG A 23 3.39 0.59 0.06
N LYS A 24 3.13 1.73 -0.56
CA LYS A 24 4.17 2.73 -0.84
C LYS A 24 4.65 3.39 0.45
N GLN A 25 3.73 3.71 1.36
CA GLN A 25 4.07 4.29 2.65
C GLN A 25 4.92 3.33 3.48
N MET A 26 4.51 2.06 3.62
CA MET A 26 5.29 1.03 4.31
C MET A 26 6.70 0.85 3.72
N ARG A 27 6.81 0.92 2.39
CA ARG A 27 8.10 0.85 1.71
C ARG A 27 8.96 2.11 1.93
N ALA A 28 8.33 3.28 2.02
CA ALA A 28 9.01 4.54 2.29
C ALA A 28 9.52 4.58 3.74
N GLU A 29 8.68 4.19 4.70
CA GLU A 29 9.04 4.08 6.12
C GLU A 29 10.16 3.06 6.34
N CYS A 30 10.09 1.92 5.64
CA CYS A 30 11.17 0.92 5.65
C CYS A 30 12.50 1.50 5.16
N LYS A 31 12.49 2.23 4.05
CA LYS A 31 13.69 2.84 3.48
C LYS A 31 14.25 3.95 4.37
N SER A 32 13.39 4.69 5.08
CA SER A 32 13.84 5.72 6.02
C SER A 32 14.48 5.13 7.28
N GLY A 33 14.06 3.94 7.72
CA GLY A 33 14.65 3.25 8.87
C GLY A 33 15.78 2.27 8.48
N GLU A 34 16.50 2.55 7.39
CA GLU A 34 17.58 1.73 6.81
C GLU A 34 17.24 0.24 6.57
N GLY A 35 15.94 -0.10 6.56
CA GLY A 35 15.45 -1.45 6.40
C GLY A 35 15.45 -1.90 4.94
N GLN A 36 15.58 -3.21 4.73
CA GLN A 36 15.49 -3.84 3.42
C GLN A 36 14.07 -4.31 3.14
N TRP A 37 13.48 -3.79 2.06
CA TRP A 37 12.14 -4.17 1.63
C TRP A 37 12.16 -5.49 0.83
N THR A 38 11.57 -6.55 1.38
CA THR A 38 11.56 -7.89 0.76
C THR A 38 10.40 -8.13 -0.20
N GLY A 39 9.57 -7.11 -0.45
CA GLY A 39 8.39 -7.19 -1.34
C GLY A 39 7.06 -7.14 -0.60
N THR A 40 6.99 -7.71 0.60
CA THR A 40 5.80 -7.70 1.47
C THR A 40 6.05 -7.19 2.88
N ILE A 41 7.29 -7.32 3.38
CA ILE A 41 7.68 -6.90 4.73
C ILE A 41 8.99 -6.12 4.70
N CYS A 42 9.15 -5.22 5.67
CA CYS A 42 10.40 -4.58 5.99
C CYS A 42 11.20 -5.44 6.97
N VAL A 43 12.49 -5.66 6.71
CA VAL A 43 13.38 -6.47 7.56
C VAL A 43 14.63 -5.65 7.86
N ASN A 44 15.22 -5.84 9.03
CA ASN A 44 16.37 -5.05 9.52
C ASN A 44 16.12 -3.53 9.57
N SER A 45 14.86 -3.08 9.72
CA SER A 45 14.62 -1.68 10.05
C SER A 45 14.82 -1.44 11.53
N GLU A 46 15.40 -0.30 11.86
CA GLU A 46 15.56 0.21 13.25
C GLU A 46 14.20 0.39 13.96
N LEU A 47 13.11 0.49 13.20
CA LEU A 47 11.72 0.50 13.69
C LEU A 47 11.22 -0.85 14.25
N LEU A 48 11.93 -1.96 13.99
CA LEU A 48 11.54 -3.32 14.37
C LEU A 48 12.43 -3.89 15.51
N GLN A 49 13.39 -3.09 16.00
CA GLN A 49 14.08 -3.30 17.28
C GLN A 49 13.37 -2.56 18.40
#